data_AF-A0A2S5WM29-F1
#
_entry.id   AF-A0A2S5WM29-F1
#
_cell.length_a   1.000
_cell.length_b   1.000
_cell.length_c   1.000
_cell.angle_alpha   90.00
_cell.angle_beta   90.00
_cell.angle_gamma   90.00
#
_symmetry.space_group_name_H-M   'P 1'
#
loop_
_entity.id
_entity.type
_entity.pdbx_description
1 polymer ?
#
loop_
_entity_poly.entity_id
_entity_poly.type
_entity_poly.pdbx_seq_one_letter_code
_entity_poly.pdbx_strand_id
1 'polypeptide(L)'
;MRSPGRGTIIGVVAGVLGLAPWLATGANLPGQNLWSSDTLPADMPIVLLPIHQYFAIDLVALLVLGGALAGLAVRLLRERASEVRRAAALALVAVQLLAVFQSFFALTGGLGLGLAFGLGMGTRALAYTGGMLLGTLAVVGASQAIYWLVSSRRAPVSALGLCLGVIPIGTWLGLWYMLSVGPAGGGVASYELVRWAPGLAVGVVLGMLGVSSWARVGVWAGSLAAVWLLPVVFGSVQYALGTRNAFGDVYLMSDLARTLFVPLAGELAPPALGAAVLAGLLALVLHIVRARRQASPLRQRQREVPSVLAPQ
;
A
#
# COMPACT_ATOMS: atom_id res chain seq x y z
N MET A 1 27.28 13.75 -12.43
CA MET A 1 27.01 12.30 -12.41
C MET A 1 26.00 12.02 -11.31
N ARG A 2 24.85 11.41 -11.60
CA ARG A 2 23.90 11.01 -10.54
C ARG A 2 24.29 9.59 -10.11
N SER A 3 24.77 9.44 -8.88
CA SER A 3 25.30 8.16 -8.42
C SER A 3 24.17 7.17 -8.09
N PRO A 4 24.35 5.86 -8.36
CA PRO A 4 23.40 4.82 -7.96
C PRO A 4 23.12 4.82 -6.45
N GLY A 5 24.05 5.32 -5.63
CA GLY A 5 23.88 5.48 -4.19
C GLY A 5 22.64 6.30 -3.78
N ARG A 6 22.24 7.31 -4.57
CA ARG A 6 20.97 8.01 -4.32
C ARG A 6 19.77 7.09 -4.43
N GLY A 7 19.77 6.24 -5.45
CA GLY A 7 18.72 5.23 -5.64
C GLY A 7 18.67 4.28 -4.46
N THR A 8 19.82 3.76 -4.04
CA THR A 8 19.93 2.89 -2.87
C THR A 8 19.32 3.53 -1.63
N ILE A 9 19.65 4.80 -1.32
CA ILE A 9 19.08 5.53 -0.17
C ILE A 9 17.56 5.63 -0.29
N ILE A 10 17.04 5.99 -1.46
CA ILE A 10 15.57 6.08 -1.68
C ILE A 10 14.91 4.73 -1.38
N GLY A 11 15.44 3.63 -1.91
CA GLY A 11 14.87 2.30 -1.71
C GLY A 11 14.92 1.85 -0.25
N VAL A 12 16.05 2.07 0.44
CA VAL A 12 16.20 1.73 1.86
C VAL A 12 15.23 2.54 2.72
N VAL A 13 15.24 3.87 2.58
CA VAL A 13 14.41 4.76 3.39
C VAL A 13 12.94 4.46 3.16
N ALA A 14 12.50 4.29 1.92
CA ALA A 14 11.11 3.98 1.62
C ALA A 14 10.69 2.59 2.13
N GLY A 15 11.56 1.59 2.03
CA GLY A 15 11.32 0.26 2.61
C GLY A 15 11.13 0.33 4.13
N VAL A 16 12.02 1.03 4.83
CA VAL A 16 11.93 1.24 6.29
C VAL A 16 10.70 2.05 6.67
N LEU A 17 10.37 3.13 5.95
CA LEU A 17 9.17 3.94 6.19
C LEU A 17 7.87 3.14 5.97
N GLY A 18 7.86 2.21 5.01
CA GLY A 18 6.75 1.28 4.84
C GLY A 18 6.53 0.43 6.09
N LEU A 19 7.60 -0.11 6.67
CA LEU A 19 7.58 -0.95 7.88
C LEU A 19 7.40 -0.15 9.18
N ALA A 20 7.60 1.17 9.16
CA ALA A 20 7.73 2.00 10.35
C ALA A 20 6.57 1.88 11.37
N PRO A 21 5.28 1.84 10.98
CA PRO A 21 4.21 1.68 11.97
C PRO A 21 4.35 0.40 12.79
N TRP A 22 4.75 -0.71 12.15
CA TRP A 22 4.96 -1.98 12.81
C TRP A 22 6.20 -1.97 13.70
N LEU A 23 7.30 -1.39 13.22
CA LEU A 23 8.51 -1.28 14.04
C LEU A 23 8.27 -0.43 15.29
N ALA A 24 7.39 0.57 15.20
CA ALA A 24 7.03 1.42 16.32
C ALA A 24 6.17 0.72 17.40
N THR A 25 5.51 -0.41 17.09
CA THR A 25 4.78 -1.22 18.10
C THR A 25 5.68 -2.12 18.93
N GLY A 26 7.00 -2.08 18.70
CA GLY A 26 7.97 -2.99 19.31
C GLY A 26 8.23 -4.24 18.48
N ALA A 27 7.50 -4.43 17.36
CA ALA A 27 7.76 -5.48 16.39
C ALA A 27 7.70 -6.91 16.96
N ASN A 28 6.98 -7.15 18.06
CA ASN A 28 6.82 -8.48 18.62
C ASN A 28 5.94 -9.35 17.72
N LEU A 29 6.40 -10.55 17.36
CA LEU A 29 5.62 -11.47 16.55
C LEU A 29 4.26 -11.73 17.21
N PRO A 30 3.14 -11.57 16.48
CA PRO A 30 1.83 -11.89 17.05
C PRO A 30 1.78 -13.36 17.47
N GLY A 31 1.17 -13.62 18.64
CA GLY A 31 1.06 -14.96 19.19
C GLY A 31 0.41 -15.93 18.20
N GLN A 32 0.99 -17.11 18.06
CA GLN A 32 0.50 -18.16 17.15
C GLN A 32 -0.15 -19.27 17.96
N ASN A 33 -1.32 -19.77 17.55
CA ASN A 33 -1.94 -20.93 18.20
C ASN A 33 -1.19 -22.25 17.93
N LEU A 34 -0.15 -22.21 17.10
CA LEU A 34 0.64 -23.35 16.62
C LEU A 34 2.06 -23.38 17.21
N TRP A 35 2.35 -22.54 18.23
CA TRP A 35 3.64 -22.56 18.90
C TRP A 35 3.94 -23.95 19.47
N SER A 36 5.20 -24.36 19.38
CA SER A 36 5.65 -25.65 19.91
C SER A 36 5.73 -25.69 21.44
N SER A 37 5.81 -24.52 22.07
CA SER A 37 5.84 -24.33 23.52
C SER A 37 5.01 -23.11 23.92
N ASP A 38 4.40 -23.15 25.11
CA ASP A 38 3.73 -21.99 25.69
C ASP A 38 4.72 -20.83 25.81
N THR A 39 4.44 -19.75 25.08
CA THR A 39 5.32 -18.58 24.97
C THR A 39 4.55 -17.36 25.46
N LEU A 40 5.07 -16.70 26.50
CA LEU A 40 4.44 -15.50 27.04
C LEU A 40 4.61 -14.32 26.07
N PRO A 41 3.70 -13.31 26.10
CA PRO A 41 3.82 -12.14 25.23
C PRO A 41 5.17 -11.40 25.33
N ALA A 42 5.81 -11.43 26.50
CA ALA A 42 7.12 -10.80 26.72
C ALA A 42 8.29 -11.55 26.07
N ASP A 43 8.10 -12.83 25.77
CA ASP A 43 9.11 -13.72 25.19
C ASP A 43 8.93 -13.89 23.68
N MET A 44 7.96 -13.19 23.08
CA MET A 44 7.74 -13.25 21.64
C MET A 44 8.93 -12.65 20.88
N PRO A 45 9.41 -13.29 19.81
CA PRO A 45 10.56 -12.79 19.07
C PRO A 45 10.22 -11.49 18.34
N ILE A 46 11.20 -10.60 18.23
CA ILE A 46 11.10 -9.39 17.41
C ILE A 46 11.20 -9.79 15.94
N VAL A 47 10.25 -9.33 15.13
CA VAL A 47 10.15 -9.62 13.69
C VAL A 47 9.87 -8.36 12.88
N LEU A 48 10.45 -8.27 11.69
CA LEU A 48 10.29 -7.10 10.83
C LEU A 48 8.91 -7.02 10.14
N LEU A 49 8.15 -8.12 10.13
CA LEU A 49 6.80 -8.21 9.59
C LEU A 49 5.86 -8.93 10.57
N PRO A 50 4.60 -8.45 10.71
CA PRO A 50 3.59 -9.09 11.55
C PRO A 50 3.04 -10.36 10.88
N ILE A 51 3.81 -11.44 10.84
CA ILE A 51 3.38 -12.68 10.17
C ILE A 51 2.29 -13.37 10.99
N HIS A 52 1.03 -13.11 10.63
CA HIS A 52 -0.14 -13.69 11.25
C HIS A 52 -1.35 -13.59 10.30
N GLN A 53 -2.25 -14.59 10.29
CA GLN A 53 -3.43 -14.60 9.39
C GLN A 53 -4.33 -13.36 9.55
N TYR A 54 -4.54 -12.90 10.79
CA TYR A 54 -5.27 -11.66 11.09
C TYR A 54 -4.53 -10.36 10.72
N PHE A 55 -3.29 -10.43 10.24
CA PHE A 55 -2.49 -9.26 9.84
C PHE A 55 -2.21 -9.24 8.32
N ALA A 56 -2.94 -10.04 7.53
CA ALA A 56 -2.74 -10.14 6.09
C ALA A 56 -2.87 -8.78 5.37
N ILE A 57 -3.83 -7.95 5.76
CA ILE A 57 -4.00 -6.59 5.19
C ILE A 57 -2.86 -5.66 5.64
N ASP A 58 -2.37 -5.82 6.87
CA ASP A 58 -1.25 -5.03 7.39
C ASP A 58 0.02 -5.33 6.59
N LEU A 59 0.27 -6.60 6.23
CA LEU A 59 1.38 -6.97 5.34
C LEU A 59 1.29 -6.27 3.99
N VAL A 60 0.08 -6.20 3.40
CA VAL A 60 -0.17 -5.44 2.17
C VAL A 60 0.17 -3.96 2.39
N ALA A 61 -0.34 -3.35 3.46
CA ALA A 61 -0.13 -1.94 3.75
C ALA A 61 1.33 -1.55 3.95
N LEU A 62 2.06 -2.31 4.78
CA LEU A 62 3.45 -2.05 5.11
C LEU A 62 4.36 -2.17 3.87
N LEU A 63 4.15 -3.19 3.05
CA LEU A 63 5.01 -3.47 1.89
C LEU A 63 4.65 -2.61 0.67
N VAL A 64 3.36 -2.53 0.32
CA VAL A 64 2.90 -1.78 -0.87
C VAL A 64 3.17 -0.28 -0.71
N LEU A 65 2.92 0.28 0.47
CA LEU A 65 3.15 1.70 0.69
C LEU A 65 4.65 2.03 0.60
N GLY A 66 5.54 1.14 1.05
CA GLY A 66 6.98 1.28 0.82
C GLY A 66 7.34 1.38 -0.66
N GLY A 67 6.73 0.54 -1.51
CA GLY A 67 6.88 0.62 -2.97
C GLY A 67 6.34 1.93 -3.57
N ALA A 68 5.18 2.38 -3.11
CA ALA A 68 4.59 3.64 -3.54
C ALA A 68 5.47 4.85 -3.16
N LEU A 69 5.98 4.89 -1.93
CA LEU A 69 6.88 5.92 -1.42
C LEU A 69 8.20 5.98 -2.20
N ALA A 70 8.82 4.83 -2.46
CA ALA A 70 10.04 4.75 -3.26
C ALA A 70 9.81 5.29 -4.68
N GLY A 71 8.71 4.88 -5.32
CA GLY A 71 8.37 5.32 -6.67
C GLY A 71 8.08 6.82 -6.73
N LEU A 72 7.37 7.34 -5.72
CA LEU A 72 7.04 8.74 -5.58
C LEU A 72 8.29 9.59 -5.36
N ALA A 73 9.21 9.16 -4.49
CA ALA A 73 10.48 9.83 -4.24
C ALA A 73 11.32 9.95 -5.52
N VAL A 74 11.48 8.85 -6.27
CA VAL A 74 12.15 8.86 -7.58
C VAL A 74 11.49 9.88 -8.54
N ARG A 75 10.16 9.93 -8.56
CA ARG A 75 9.40 10.83 -9.43
C ARG A 75 9.56 12.31 -9.02
N LEU A 76 9.43 12.62 -7.73
CA LEU A 76 9.52 13.98 -7.19
C LEU A 76 10.93 14.57 -7.34
N LEU A 77 11.95 13.75 -7.12
CA LEU A 77 13.35 14.12 -7.35
C LEU A 77 13.71 14.20 -8.85
N ARG A 78 12.74 13.93 -9.73
CA ARG A 78 12.91 13.94 -11.20
C ARG A 78 14.09 13.07 -11.61
N GLU A 79 14.22 11.90 -10.98
CA GLU A 79 15.31 10.97 -11.25
C GLU A 79 15.03 10.20 -12.55
N ARG A 80 15.73 10.60 -13.61
CA ARG A 80 15.53 10.04 -14.96
C ARG A 80 16.51 8.93 -15.32
N ALA A 81 17.64 8.86 -14.63
CA ALA A 81 18.68 7.87 -14.87
C ALA A 81 18.15 6.46 -14.53
N SER A 82 18.28 5.53 -15.48
CA SER A 82 17.84 4.13 -15.30
C SER A 82 18.55 3.46 -14.13
N GLU A 83 19.83 3.77 -13.91
CA GLU A 83 20.65 3.24 -12.82
C GLU A 83 20.12 3.62 -11.44
N VAL A 84 19.77 4.90 -11.21
CA VAL A 84 19.18 5.37 -9.95
C VAL A 84 17.85 4.67 -9.68
N ARG A 85 17.01 4.52 -10.72
CA ARG A 85 15.72 3.81 -10.60
C ARG A 85 15.89 2.33 -10.29
N ARG A 86 16.86 1.65 -10.91
CA ARG A 86 17.16 0.25 -10.63
C ARG A 86 17.74 0.07 -9.23
N ALA A 87 18.67 0.94 -8.82
CA ALA A 87 19.24 0.91 -7.48
C ALA A 87 18.17 1.10 -6.39
N ALA A 88 17.20 2.00 -6.59
CA ALA A 88 16.07 2.15 -5.68
C ALA A 88 15.17 0.91 -5.63
N ALA A 89 14.86 0.30 -6.79
CA ALA A 89 14.09 -0.94 -6.84
C ALA A 89 14.78 -2.10 -6.10
N LEU A 90 16.08 -2.26 -6.35
CA LEU A 90 16.92 -3.31 -5.75
C LEU A 90 17.08 -3.11 -4.24
N ALA A 91 17.31 -1.88 -3.79
CA ALA A 91 17.40 -1.59 -2.37
C ALA A 91 16.05 -1.80 -1.64
N LEU A 92 14.94 -1.40 -2.26
CA LEU A 92 13.60 -1.65 -1.73
C LEU A 92 13.33 -3.15 -1.61
N VAL A 93 13.58 -3.94 -2.67
CA VAL A 93 13.33 -5.39 -2.62
C VAL A 93 14.26 -6.07 -1.60
N ALA A 94 15.50 -5.60 -1.45
CA ALA A 94 16.42 -6.13 -0.46
C ALA A 94 15.91 -5.91 0.97
N VAL A 95 15.40 -4.72 1.31
CA VAL A 95 14.78 -4.45 2.62
C VAL A 95 13.58 -5.35 2.86
N GLN A 96 12.70 -5.49 1.86
CA GLN A 96 11.50 -6.31 1.99
C GLN A 96 11.83 -7.80 2.11
N LEU A 97 12.77 -8.32 1.32
CA LEU A 97 13.20 -9.72 1.41
C LEU A 97 13.95 -10.01 2.71
N LEU A 98 14.74 -9.07 3.22
CA LEU A 98 15.34 -9.18 4.56
C LEU A 98 14.26 -9.28 5.64
N ALA A 99 13.22 -8.44 5.55
CA ALA A 99 12.11 -8.46 6.48
C ALA A 99 11.32 -9.78 6.42
N VAL A 100 11.07 -10.30 5.22
CA VAL A 100 10.47 -11.62 5.00
C VAL A 100 11.35 -12.71 5.61
N PHE A 101 12.63 -12.77 5.23
CA PHE A 101 13.54 -13.80 5.71
C PHE A 101 13.63 -13.83 7.24
N GLN A 102 13.87 -12.67 7.86
CA GLN A 102 14.02 -12.57 9.31
C GLN A 102 12.73 -12.97 10.05
N SER A 103 11.57 -12.53 9.56
CA SER A 103 10.29 -12.81 10.23
C SER A 103 9.89 -14.28 10.11
N PHE A 104 10.12 -14.88 8.93
CA PHE A 104 9.83 -16.31 8.72
C PHE A 104 10.84 -17.21 9.42
N PHE A 105 12.10 -16.79 9.56
CA PHE A 105 13.09 -17.52 10.35
C PHE A 105 12.69 -17.59 11.84
N ALA A 106 12.23 -16.47 12.40
CA ALA A 106 11.70 -16.45 13.77
C ALA A 106 10.43 -17.32 13.91
N LEU A 107 9.51 -17.22 12.93
CA LEU A 107 8.29 -18.02 12.91
C LEU A 107 8.59 -19.53 12.87
N THR A 108 9.47 -19.99 11.98
CA THR A 108 9.79 -21.42 11.85
C THR A 108 10.53 -21.96 13.07
N GLY A 109 11.42 -21.15 13.68
CA GLY A 109 12.02 -21.48 14.96
C GLY A 109 10.95 -21.70 16.02
N GLY A 110 9.94 -20.82 16.06
CA GLY A 110 8.88 -20.91 17.04
C GLY A 110 7.87 -22.03 16.86
N LEU A 111 7.51 -22.28 15.61
CA LEU A 111 6.71 -23.44 15.23
C LEU A 111 7.48 -24.76 15.36
N GLY A 112 8.74 -24.77 15.82
CA GLY A 112 9.56 -25.98 15.92
C GLY A 112 9.83 -26.64 14.57
N LEU A 113 9.70 -25.90 13.47
CA LEU A 113 9.86 -26.41 12.11
C LEU A 113 11.34 -26.50 11.68
N GLY A 114 12.25 -25.85 12.41
CA GLY A 114 13.71 -26.00 12.28
C GLY A 114 14.29 -25.90 10.85
N LEU A 115 15.57 -26.25 10.68
CA LEU A 115 16.19 -26.44 9.35
C LEU A 115 15.94 -27.84 8.79
N ALA A 116 15.56 -28.78 9.64
CA ALA A 116 15.03 -30.06 9.22
C ALA A 116 13.52 -29.90 9.05
N PHE A 117 13.03 -29.85 7.82
CA PHE A 117 11.61 -30.10 7.48
C PHE A 117 11.23 -31.54 7.89
N GLY A 118 11.31 -31.83 9.19
CA GLY A 118 11.46 -33.16 9.75
C GLY A 118 10.21 -33.61 10.47
N LEU A 119 9.43 -34.43 9.78
CA LEU A 119 8.93 -35.72 10.28
C LEU A 119 8.46 -35.73 11.75
N GLY A 120 7.42 -34.97 12.08
CA GLY A 120 6.76 -35.06 13.39
C GLY A 120 5.78 -33.94 13.72
N MET A 121 5.90 -32.78 13.06
CA MET A 121 5.02 -31.63 13.28
C MET A 121 4.00 -31.50 12.14
N GLY A 122 2.74 -31.23 12.51
CA GLY A 122 1.56 -31.45 11.67
C GLY A 122 1.57 -30.65 10.36
N THR A 123 1.08 -31.28 9.28
CA THR A 123 0.84 -30.71 7.93
C THR A 123 0.24 -29.30 7.94
N ARG A 124 -0.51 -28.97 9.00
CA ARG A 124 -1.10 -27.65 9.23
C ARG A 124 -0.08 -26.52 9.40
N ALA A 125 0.98 -26.72 10.19
CA ALA A 125 2.01 -25.69 10.42
C ALA A 125 2.81 -25.39 9.13
N LEU A 126 3.08 -26.43 8.32
CA LEU A 126 3.71 -26.29 7.02
C LEU A 126 2.81 -25.56 6.02
N ALA A 127 1.53 -25.94 5.91
CA ALA A 127 0.58 -25.26 5.03
C ALA A 127 0.41 -23.78 5.41
N TYR A 128 0.35 -23.48 6.71
CA TYR A 128 0.25 -22.12 7.23
C TYR A 128 1.48 -21.29 6.85
N THR A 129 2.67 -21.79 7.20
CA THR A 129 3.94 -21.11 6.93
C THR A 129 4.15 -20.90 5.44
N GLY A 130 3.92 -21.95 4.63
CA GLY A 130 4.06 -21.89 3.18
C GLY A 130 3.07 -20.93 2.53
N GLY A 131 1.79 -20.98 2.92
CA GLY A 131 0.75 -20.08 2.41
C GLY A 131 1.04 -18.62 2.75
N MET A 132 1.41 -18.32 4.00
CA MET A 132 1.78 -16.97 4.42
C MET A 132 3.05 -16.49 3.72
N LEU A 133 4.05 -17.35 3.51
CA LEU A 133 5.29 -16.99 2.81
C LEU A 133 4.99 -16.63 1.35
N LEU A 134 4.25 -17.48 0.65
CA LEU A 134 3.87 -17.25 -0.75
C LEU A 134 3.03 -15.98 -0.88
N GLY A 135 2.05 -15.77 0.00
CA GLY A 135 1.26 -14.55 0.05
C GLY A 135 2.12 -13.31 0.27
N THR A 136 3.05 -13.36 1.23
CA THR A 136 3.95 -12.24 1.51
C THR A 136 4.89 -11.94 0.34
N LEU A 137 5.45 -12.97 -0.31
CA LEU A 137 6.27 -12.80 -1.51
C LEU A 137 5.47 -12.21 -2.69
N ALA A 138 4.21 -12.60 -2.85
CA ALA A 138 3.32 -12.00 -3.85
C ALA A 138 3.11 -10.49 -3.57
N VAL A 139 2.98 -10.10 -2.29
CA VAL A 139 2.89 -8.69 -1.89
C VAL A 139 4.20 -7.95 -2.16
N VAL A 140 5.38 -8.56 -1.94
CA VAL A 140 6.67 -7.98 -2.34
C VAL A 140 6.72 -7.74 -3.86
N GLY A 141 6.22 -8.68 -4.65
CA GLY A 141 6.07 -8.53 -6.10
C GLY A 141 5.13 -7.37 -6.47
N ALA A 142 3.98 -7.25 -5.80
CA ALA A 142 3.03 -6.16 -6.00
C ALA A 142 3.62 -4.79 -5.62
N SER A 143 4.37 -4.73 -4.52
CA SER A 143 5.15 -3.55 -4.10
C SER A 143 6.12 -3.10 -5.21
N GLN A 144 6.84 -4.03 -5.82
CA GLN A 144 7.74 -3.74 -6.95
C GLN A 144 6.97 -3.25 -8.19
N ALA A 145 5.85 -3.88 -8.53
CA ALA A 145 5.01 -3.43 -9.63
C ALA A 145 4.53 -1.99 -9.41
N ILE A 146 4.08 -1.67 -8.19
CA ILE A 146 3.64 -0.33 -7.80
C ILE A 146 4.79 0.67 -7.87
N TYR A 147 5.98 0.33 -7.37
CA TYR A 147 7.18 1.16 -7.54
C TYR A 147 7.44 1.53 -9.01
N TRP A 148 7.39 0.55 -9.91
CA TRP A 148 7.63 0.78 -11.34
C TRP A 148 6.52 1.59 -12.01
N LEU A 149 5.26 1.36 -11.64
CA LEU A 149 4.12 2.14 -12.10
C LEU A 149 4.26 3.59 -11.65
N VAL A 150 4.42 3.85 -10.35
CA VAL A 150 4.53 5.20 -9.77
C VAL A 150 5.72 5.97 -10.36
N SER A 151 6.89 5.32 -10.49
CA SER A 151 8.09 5.94 -11.07
C SER A 151 8.04 6.10 -12.59
N SER A 152 6.94 5.68 -13.25
CA SER A 152 6.78 5.78 -14.69
C SER A 152 6.78 7.23 -15.18
N ARG A 153 7.34 7.45 -16.36
CA ARG A 153 7.34 8.77 -17.02
C ARG A 153 5.97 9.13 -17.58
N ARG A 154 5.14 8.13 -17.91
CA ARG A 154 3.80 8.35 -18.48
C ARG A 154 2.85 8.72 -17.35
N ALA A 155 2.25 9.92 -17.43
CA ALA A 155 1.38 10.43 -16.37
C ALA A 155 0.21 9.49 -16.02
N PRO A 156 -0.53 8.88 -16.97
CA PRO A 156 -1.60 7.94 -16.63
C PRO A 156 -1.10 6.69 -15.91
N VAL A 157 0.04 6.13 -16.32
CA VAL A 157 0.63 4.93 -15.69
C VAL A 157 1.09 5.23 -14.26
N SER A 158 1.70 6.40 -14.06
CA SER A 158 2.12 6.86 -12.73
C SER A 158 0.93 7.12 -11.82
N ALA A 159 -0.14 7.73 -12.34
CA ALA A 159 -1.37 7.95 -11.59
C ALA A 159 -2.05 6.63 -11.19
N LEU A 160 -2.10 5.63 -12.08
CA LEU A 160 -2.58 4.29 -11.75
C LEU A 160 -1.75 3.68 -10.62
N GLY A 161 -0.42 3.72 -10.74
CA GLY A 161 0.48 3.23 -9.68
C GLY A 161 0.26 3.95 -8.34
N LEU A 162 0.06 5.27 -8.37
CA LEU A 162 -0.21 6.05 -7.17
C LEU A 162 -1.56 5.67 -6.56
N CYS A 163 -2.62 5.55 -7.37
CA CYS A 163 -3.93 5.14 -6.88
C CYS A 163 -3.87 3.75 -6.24
N LEU A 164 -3.26 2.77 -6.90
CA LEU A 164 -3.10 1.43 -6.33
C LEU A 164 -2.22 1.42 -5.08
N GLY A 165 -1.15 2.21 -5.06
CA GLY A 165 -0.20 2.29 -3.95
C GLY A 165 -0.73 2.97 -2.69
N VAL A 166 -1.69 3.89 -2.82
CA VAL A 166 -2.30 4.60 -1.68
C VAL A 166 -3.57 3.93 -1.17
N ILE A 167 -4.10 2.90 -1.83
CA ILE A 167 -5.29 2.18 -1.33
C ILE A 167 -5.10 1.66 0.11
N PRO A 168 -3.97 1.04 0.50
CA PRO A 168 -3.83 0.56 1.88
C PRO A 168 -3.38 1.66 2.87
N ILE A 169 -3.45 2.95 2.50
CA ILE A 169 -3.04 4.06 3.38
C ILE A 169 -3.88 4.13 4.66
N GLY A 170 -5.17 3.79 4.59
CA GLY A 170 -6.05 3.76 5.75
C GLY A 170 -5.57 2.78 6.81
N THR A 171 -5.19 1.57 6.40
CA THR A 171 -4.58 0.56 7.28
C THR A 171 -3.23 1.03 7.83
N TRP A 172 -2.36 1.57 6.98
CA TRP A 172 -1.04 2.06 7.43
C TRP A 172 -1.15 3.19 8.47
N LEU A 173 -2.08 4.13 8.27
CA LEU A 173 -2.39 5.18 9.25
C LEU A 173 -3.07 4.62 10.50
N GLY A 174 -3.93 3.60 10.35
CA GLY A 174 -4.56 2.89 11.45
C GLY A 174 -3.54 2.28 12.42
N LEU A 175 -2.45 1.72 11.90
CA LEU A 175 -1.36 1.18 12.74
C LEU A 175 -0.70 2.26 13.60
N TRP A 176 -0.43 3.45 13.05
CA TRP A 176 0.07 4.59 13.83
C TRP A 176 -0.96 5.10 14.85
N TYR A 177 -2.22 5.12 14.46
CA TYR A 177 -3.30 5.53 15.36
C TYR A 177 -3.38 4.60 16.56
N MET A 178 -3.34 3.28 16.35
CA MET A 178 -3.36 2.28 17.42
C MET A 178 -2.20 2.43 18.41
N LEU A 179 -1.01 2.87 17.95
CA LEU A 179 0.10 3.17 18.84
C LEU A 179 -0.21 4.35 19.79
N SER A 180 -1.01 5.31 19.33
CA SER A 180 -1.32 6.54 20.07
C SER A 180 -2.41 6.35 21.12
N VAL A 181 -3.35 5.44 20.87
CA VAL A 181 -4.54 5.22 21.73
C VAL A 181 -4.51 3.89 22.49
N GLY A 182 -3.52 3.03 22.21
CA GLY A 182 -3.39 1.69 22.76
C GLY A 182 -4.36 0.67 22.14
N PRO A 183 -4.18 -0.63 22.43
CA PRO A 183 -4.96 -1.72 21.82
C PRO A 183 -6.47 -1.63 22.05
N ALA A 184 -6.89 -1.02 23.17
CA ALA A 184 -8.30 -0.83 23.51
C ALA A 184 -8.92 0.44 22.88
N GLY A 185 -8.10 1.33 22.31
CA GLY A 185 -8.52 2.65 21.83
C GLY A 185 -8.96 2.71 20.36
N GLY A 186 -8.94 1.57 19.65
CA GLY A 186 -9.23 1.49 18.21
C GLY A 186 -10.53 2.19 17.82
N GLY A 187 -11.61 1.99 18.57
CA GLY A 187 -12.85 2.77 18.50
C GLY A 187 -13.40 3.07 17.10
N VAL A 188 -14.27 4.08 17.03
CA VAL A 188 -14.89 4.53 15.77
C VAL A 188 -13.88 5.21 14.85
N ALA A 189 -12.88 5.92 15.41
CA ALA A 189 -11.97 6.74 14.60
C ALA A 189 -11.02 5.92 13.72
N SER A 190 -10.47 4.80 14.20
CA SER A 190 -9.61 3.93 13.37
C SER A 190 -10.39 3.32 12.20
N TYR A 191 -11.63 2.94 12.48
CA TYR A 191 -12.54 2.38 11.51
C TYR A 191 -12.91 3.41 10.42
N GLU A 192 -13.21 4.66 10.81
CA GLU A 192 -13.46 5.74 9.85
C GLU A 192 -12.20 6.09 9.01
N LEU A 193 -11.00 6.05 9.59
CA LEU A 193 -9.75 6.23 8.83
C LEU A 193 -9.62 5.20 7.70
N VAL A 194 -9.90 3.93 7.98
CA VAL A 194 -9.84 2.86 6.97
C VAL A 194 -10.89 3.06 5.88
N ARG A 195 -12.08 3.57 6.21
CA ARG A 195 -13.18 3.77 5.25
C ARG A 195 -12.97 4.95 4.31
N TRP A 196 -12.47 6.07 4.83
CA TRP A 196 -12.42 7.32 4.07
C TRP A 196 -11.06 7.58 3.43
N ALA A 197 -9.95 7.22 4.10
CA ALA A 197 -8.61 7.61 3.65
C ALA A 197 -8.24 7.07 2.25
N PRO A 198 -8.53 5.80 1.89
CA PRO A 198 -8.23 5.30 0.55
C PRO A 198 -8.92 6.10 -0.55
N GLY A 199 -10.21 6.39 -0.35
CA GLY A 199 -11.02 7.16 -1.28
C GLY A 199 -10.50 8.59 -1.45
N LEU A 200 -10.24 9.29 -0.34
CA LEU A 200 -9.69 10.64 -0.37
C LEU A 200 -8.35 10.69 -1.12
N ALA A 201 -7.43 9.78 -0.82
CA ALA A 201 -6.11 9.73 -1.44
C ALA A 201 -6.20 9.45 -2.96
N VAL A 202 -7.01 8.46 -3.36
CA VAL A 202 -7.26 8.15 -4.77
C VAL A 202 -7.91 9.33 -5.49
N GLY A 203 -8.92 9.97 -4.88
CA GLY A 203 -9.58 11.14 -5.43
C GLY A 203 -8.62 12.29 -5.71
N VAL A 204 -7.74 12.63 -4.76
CA VAL A 204 -6.71 13.67 -4.97
C VAL A 204 -5.82 13.35 -6.17
N VAL A 205 -5.32 12.11 -6.28
CA VAL A 205 -4.46 11.68 -7.41
C VAL A 205 -5.21 11.79 -8.74
N LEU A 206 -6.46 11.34 -8.79
CA LEU A 206 -7.30 11.39 -9.99
C LEU A 206 -7.67 12.82 -10.40
N GLY A 207 -7.99 13.68 -9.45
CA GLY A 207 -8.27 15.10 -9.71
C GLY A 207 -7.05 15.84 -10.25
N MET A 208 -5.85 15.51 -9.77
CA MET A 208 -4.60 16.02 -10.33
C MET A 208 -4.30 15.48 -11.74
N LEU A 209 -4.74 14.25 -12.05
CA LEU A 209 -4.61 13.67 -13.39
C LEU A 209 -5.58 14.31 -14.39
N GLY A 210 -6.81 14.64 -13.99
CA GLY A 210 -7.87 15.12 -14.88
C GLY A 210 -8.36 14.07 -15.89
N VAL A 211 -9.24 14.47 -16.82
CA VAL A 211 -10.02 13.56 -17.70
C VAL A 211 -9.83 13.79 -19.21
N SER A 212 -8.70 14.37 -19.62
CA SER A 212 -8.52 14.86 -21.00
C SER A 212 -8.29 13.80 -22.09
N SER A 213 -8.22 12.51 -21.77
CA SER A 213 -8.01 11.44 -22.77
C SER A 213 -8.57 10.10 -22.32
N TRP A 214 -8.87 9.21 -23.28
CA TRP A 214 -9.37 7.85 -22.99
C TRP A 214 -8.47 7.05 -22.06
N ALA A 215 -7.15 7.20 -22.17
CA ALA A 215 -6.22 6.57 -21.23
C ALA A 215 -6.41 7.08 -19.80
N ARG A 216 -6.69 8.38 -19.60
CA ARG A 216 -6.99 8.94 -18.27
C ARG A 216 -8.34 8.46 -17.76
N VAL A 217 -9.35 8.38 -18.63
CA VAL A 217 -10.67 7.80 -18.30
C VAL A 217 -10.52 6.35 -17.84
N GLY A 218 -9.71 5.55 -18.53
CA GLY A 218 -9.39 4.18 -18.11
C GLY A 218 -8.72 4.11 -16.73
N VAL A 219 -7.81 5.03 -16.42
CA VAL A 219 -7.20 5.14 -15.08
C VAL A 219 -8.22 5.53 -14.02
N TRP A 220 -9.13 6.46 -14.32
CA TRP A 220 -10.24 6.81 -13.43
C TRP A 220 -11.11 5.59 -13.13
N ALA A 221 -11.63 4.93 -14.17
CA ALA A 221 -12.47 3.76 -14.03
C ALA A 221 -11.76 2.63 -13.26
N GLY A 222 -10.52 2.30 -13.65
CA GLY A 222 -9.74 1.27 -12.99
C GLY A 222 -9.40 1.58 -11.54
N SER A 223 -9.10 2.84 -11.21
CA SER A 223 -8.76 3.25 -9.83
C SER A 223 -9.99 3.30 -8.92
N LEU A 224 -11.14 3.74 -9.45
CA LEU A 224 -12.41 3.68 -8.72
C LEU A 224 -12.86 2.23 -8.50
N ALA A 225 -12.70 1.36 -9.52
CA ALA A 225 -12.94 -0.06 -9.35
C ALA A 225 -11.99 -0.68 -8.32
N ALA A 226 -10.72 -0.28 -8.30
CA ALA A 226 -9.76 -0.78 -7.32
C ALA A 226 -10.07 -0.31 -5.89
N VAL A 227 -10.40 0.97 -5.68
CA VAL A 227 -10.75 1.48 -4.34
C VAL A 227 -12.04 0.85 -3.81
N TRP A 228 -12.94 0.44 -4.71
CA TRP A 228 -14.13 -0.33 -4.38
C TRP A 228 -13.80 -1.78 -4.04
N LEU A 229 -13.11 -2.48 -4.94
CA LEU A 229 -13.00 -3.94 -4.88
C LEU A 229 -11.88 -4.42 -3.95
N LEU A 230 -10.73 -3.74 -3.91
CA LEU A 230 -9.57 -4.26 -3.18
C LEU A 230 -9.80 -4.38 -1.68
N PRO A 231 -10.35 -3.38 -0.95
CA PRO A 231 -10.62 -3.53 0.47
C PRO A 231 -11.60 -4.69 0.77
N VAL A 232 -12.61 -4.85 -0.08
CA VAL A 232 -13.62 -5.93 0.04
C VAL A 232 -12.97 -7.29 -0.17
N VAL A 233 -12.20 -7.46 -1.25
CA VAL A 233 -11.49 -8.71 -1.56
C VAL A 233 -10.53 -9.07 -0.44
N PHE A 234 -9.70 -8.12 0.00
CA PHE A 234 -8.72 -8.38 1.06
C PHE A 234 -9.39 -8.69 2.41
N GLY A 235 -10.47 -7.98 2.77
CA GLY A 235 -11.25 -8.26 3.97
C GLY A 235 -11.88 -9.65 3.96
N SER A 236 -12.52 -10.02 2.85
CA SER A 236 -13.08 -11.37 2.67
C SER A 236 -12.02 -12.47 2.76
N VAL A 237 -10.86 -12.27 2.13
CA VAL A 237 -9.74 -13.23 2.17
C VAL A 237 -9.17 -13.35 3.58
N GLN A 238 -8.91 -12.23 4.26
CA GLN A 238 -8.41 -12.22 5.63
C GLN A 238 -9.37 -12.89 6.59
N TYR A 239 -10.68 -12.70 6.42
CA TYR A 239 -11.70 -13.38 7.23
C TYR A 239 -11.70 -14.90 7.01
N ALA A 240 -11.64 -15.34 5.75
CA ALA A 240 -11.56 -16.76 5.42
C ALA A 240 -10.29 -17.39 6.00
N LEU A 241 -9.14 -16.72 5.87
CA LEU A 241 -7.87 -17.13 6.49
C LEU A 241 -7.95 -17.15 8.02
N GLY A 242 -8.66 -16.21 8.62
CA GLY A 242 -8.84 -16.09 10.06
C GLY A 242 -9.73 -17.16 10.70
N THR A 243 -10.49 -17.90 9.90
CA THR A 243 -11.45 -18.89 10.37
C THR A 243 -10.78 -20.25 10.57
N ARG A 244 -10.50 -20.59 11.83
CA ARG A 244 -9.74 -21.80 12.21
C ARG A 244 -10.34 -23.10 11.66
N ASN A 245 -11.66 -23.19 11.59
CA ASN A 245 -12.37 -24.39 11.14
C ASN A 245 -12.28 -24.61 9.61
N ALA A 246 -11.94 -23.57 8.84
CA ALA A 246 -11.81 -23.65 7.39
C ALA A 246 -10.39 -23.96 6.91
N PHE A 247 -9.45 -24.15 7.84
CA PHE A 247 -8.02 -24.29 7.51
C PHE A 247 -7.76 -25.52 6.62
N GLY A 248 -7.32 -25.28 5.38
CA GLY A 248 -7.04 -26.33 4.38
C GLY A 248 -8.25 -26.78 3.56
N ASP A 249 -9.46 -26.32 3.90
CA ASP A 249 -10.68 -26.55 3.11
C ASP A 249 -10.92 -25.35 2.20
N VAL A 250 -10.39 -25.41 0.97
CA VAL A 250 -10.49 -24.33 -0.02
C VAL A 250 -11.95 -24.04 -0.37
N TYR A 251 -12.84 -25.04 -0.34
CA TYR A 251 -14.24 -24.85 -0.64
C TYR A 251 -14.92 -24.02 0.45
N LEU A 252 -14.77 -24.41 1.72
CA LEU A 252 -15.29 -23.67 2.86
C LEU A 252 -14.69 -22.26 2.96
N MET A 253 -13.38 -22.11 2.72
CA MET A 253 -12.74 -20.79 2.68
C MET A 253 -13.33 -19.89 1.58
N SER A 254 -13.59 -20.46 0.40
CA SER A 254 -14.21 -19.72 -0.70
C SER A 254 -15.65 -19.31 -0.40
N ASP A 255 -16.41 -20.16 0.30
CA ASP A 255 -17.78 -19.89 0.71
C ASP A 255 -17.85 -18.78 1.78
N LEU A 256 -16.96 -18.83 2.77
CA LEU A 256 -16.81 -17.76 3.78
C LEU A 256 -16.42 -16.43 3.14
N ALA A 257 -15.48 -16.43 2.20
CA ALA A 257 -15.07 -15.23 1.48
C ALA A 257 -16.24 -14.62 0.67
N ARG A 258 -17.04 -15.45 0.01
CA ARG A 258 -18.24 -15.02 -0.73
C ARG A 258 -19.31 -14.47 0.19
N THR A 259 -19.55 -15.12 1.32
CA THR A 259 -20.54 -14.71 2.33
C THR A 259 -20.25 -13.30 2.85
N LEU A 260 -18.98 -12.96 3.08
CA LEU A 260 -18.60 -11.62 3.52
C LEU A 260 -18.45 -10.59 2.41
N PHE A 261 -18.34 -11.00 1.15
CA PHE A 261 -18.08 -10.06 0.06
C PHE A 261 -19.16 -8.99 -0.07
N VAL A 262 -20.44 -9.39 -0.06
CA VAL A 262 -21.56 -8.45 -0.23
C VAL A 262 -21.73 -7.52 0.98
N PRO A 263 -21.74 -8.01 2.24
CA PRO A 263 -21.78 -7.15 3.42
C PRO A 263 -20.62 -6.14 3.44
N LEU A 264 -19.38 -6.58 3.22
CA LEU A 264 -18.21 -5.70 3.20
C LEU A 264 -18.29 -4.67 2.07
N ALA A 265 -18.80 -5.05 0.89
CA ALA A 265 -19.03 -4.11 -0.20
C ALA A 265 -20.05 -3.04 0.18
N GLY A 266 -21.15 -3.40 0.85
CA GLY A 266 -22.15 -2.43 1.33
C GLY A 266 -21.60 -1.45 2.37
N GLU A 267 -20.65 -1.89 3.18
CA GLU A 267 -20.10 -1.11 4.30
C GLU A 267 -18.92 -0.20 3.91
N LEU A 268 -17.99 -0.72 3.10
CA LEU A 268 -16.73 -0.08 2.76
C LEU A 268 -16.78 0.70 1.43
N ALA A 269 -17.57 0.26 0.46
CA ALA A 269 -17.58 0.89 -0.87
C ALA A 269 -18.18 2.30 -0.90
N PRO A 270 -19.35 2.57 -0.29
CA PRO A 270 -19.96 3.89 -0.37
C PRO A 270 -19.08 5.03 0.17
N PRO A 271 -18.47 4.95 1.36
CA PRO A 271 -17.61 6.03 1.86
C PRO A 271 -16.37 6.21 0.99
N ALA A 272 -15.71 5.12 0.57
CA ALA A 272 -14.51 5.19 -0.25
C ALA A 272 -14.79 5.82 -1.63
N LEU A 273 -15.87 5.42 -2.30
CA LEU A 273 -16.25 5.98 -3.60
C LEU A 273 -16.73 7.43 -3.48
N GLY A 274 -17.57 7.74 -2.49
CA GLY A 274 -18.03 9.10 -2.22
C GLY A 274 -16.85 10.05 -1.96
N ALA A 275 -15.91 9.62 -1.12
CA ALA A 275 -14.67 10.35 -0.86
C ALA A 275 -13.83 10.58 -2.11
N ALA A 276 -13.65 9.54 -2.94
CA ALA A 276 -12.87 9.63 -4.16
C ALA A 276 -13.47 10.62 -5.17
N VAL A 277 -14.79 10.59 -5.35
CA VAL A 277 -15.49 11.52 -6.23
C VAL A 277 -15.38 12.95 -5.69
N LEU A 278 -15.67 13.17 -4.41
CA LEU A 278 -15.63 14.51 -3.82
C LEU A 278 -14.21 15.11 -3.86
N ALA A 279 -13.20 14.36 -3.44
CA ALA A 279 -11.81 14.81 -3.46
C ALA A 279 -11.30 15.01 -4.90
N GLY A 280 -11.70 14.14 -5.84
CA GLY A 280 -11.38 14.26 -7.25
C GLY A 280 -11.95 15.52 -7.90
N LEU A 281 -13.23 15.81 -7.65
CA LEU A 281 -13.88 17.03 -8.13
C LEU A 281 -13.22 18.28 -7.55
N LEU A 282 -12.95 18.30 -6.24
CA LEU A 282 -12.30 19.43 -5.57
C LEU A 282 -10.88 19.68 -6.12
N ALA A 283 -10.06 18.63 -6.22
CA ALA A 283 -8.71 18.74 -6.77
C ALA A 283 -8.70 19.20 -8.24
N LEU A 284 -9.67 18.74 -9.03
CA LEU A 284 -9.85 19.17 -10.42
C LEU A 284 -10.21 20.66 -10.51
N VAL A 285 -11.16 21.14 -9.70
CA VAL A 285 -11.55 22.57 -9.66
C VAL A 285 -10.34 23.43 -9.27
N LEU A 286 -9.60 23.05 -8.22
CA LEU A 286 -8.41 23.76 -7.79
C LEU A 286 -7.34 23.80 -8.89
N HIS A 287 -7.17 22.71 -9.63
CA HIS A 287 -6.25 22.65 -10.76
C HIS A 287 -6.63 23.63 -11.88
N ILE A 288 -7.92 23.67 -12.25
CA ILE A 288 -8.44 24.57 -13.28
C ILE A 288 -8.30 26.04 -12.86
N VAL A 289 -8.63 26.38 -11.61
CA VAL A 289 -8.52 27.75 -11.08
C VAL A 289 -7.06 28.22 -11.10
N ARG A 290 -6.11 27.36 -10.69
CA ARG A 290 -4.67 27.68 -10.73
C ARG A 290 -4.16 27.90 -12.16
N ALA A 291 -4.57 27.06 -13.11
CA ALA A 291 -4.20 27.21 -14.51
C ALA A 291 -4.71 28.53 -15.11
N ARG A 292 -5.95 28.94 -14.78
CA ARG A 292 -6.52 30.21 -15.23
C ARG A 292 -5.78 31.42 -14.64
N ARG A 293 -5.46 31.40 -13.35
CA ARG A 293 -4.72 32.50 -12.69
C ARG A 293 -3.31 32.69 -13.25
N GLN A 294 -2.65 31.64 -13.73
CA GLN A 294 -1.32 31.71 -14.34
C GLN A 294 -1.35 32.23 -15.79
N ALA A 295 -2.49 32.13 -16.49
CA ALA A 295 -2.65 32.65 -17.85
C ALA A 295 -2.98 34.16 -17.90
N SER A 296 -3.61 34.70 -16.84
CA SER A 296 -3.99 36.13 -16.76
C SER A 296 -2.82 37.16 -16.79
N PRO A 297 -1.63 36.93 -16.20
CA PRO A 297 -0.52 37.89 -16.23
C PRO A 297 0.05 38.14 -17.64
N LEU A 298 0.01 37.15 -18.53
CA LEU A 298 0.56 37.27 -19.89
C LEU A 298 -0.31 38.14 -20.81
N ARG A 299 -1.63 38.17 -20.58
CA ARG A 299 -2.55 39.07 -21.32
C ARG A 299 -2.38 40.54 -20.94
N GLN A 300 -1.88 40.83 -19.75
CA GLN A 300 -1.65 42.20 -19.30
C GLN A 300 -0.37 42.77 -19.93
N ARG A 301 0.71 41.98 -20.03
CA ARG A 301 1.95 42.38 -20.76
C ARG A 301 1.77 42.55 -22.26
N GLN A 302 0.88 41.80 -22.91
CA GLN A 302 0.61 41.98 -24.36
C GLN A 302 -0.24 43.21 -24.67
N ARG A 303 -0.98 43.76 -23.69
CA ARG A 303 -1.74 45.02 -23.87
C ARG A 303 -0.90 46.27 -23.64
N GLU A 304 0.27 46.14 -23.02
CA GLU A 304 1.17 47.26 -22.71
C GLU A 304 2.23 47.53 -23.78
N VAL A 305 2.27 46.79 -24.91
CA VAL A 305 3.12 47.17 -26.06
C VAL A 305 2.36 48.25 -26.85
N PRO A 306 2.74 49.54 -26.76
CA PRO A 306 2.07 50.58 -27.53
C PRO A 306 2.45 50.40 -29.00
N SER A 307 1.46 50.54 -29.88
CA SER A 307 1.62 50.61 -31.32
C SER A 307 2.41 51.86 -31.73
N VAL A 308 3.71 51.88 -31.46
CA VAL A 308 4.63 52.85 -32.05
C VAL A 308 5.18 52.20 -33.30
N LEU A 309 4.61 52.57 -34.44
CA LEU A 309 5.23 52.66 -35.78
C LEU A 309 4.08 52.75 -36.81
N ALA A 310 3.48 53.93 -36.90
CA ALA A 310 2.83 54.37 -38.13
C ALA A 310 3.91 55.10 -38.97
N PRO A 311 4.14 54.72 -40.24
CA PRO A 311 5.06 55.44 -41.10
C PRO A 311 4.44 56.75 -41.59
N GLN A 312 5.18 57.84 -41.48
CA GLN A 312 5.03 59.03 -42.32
C GLN A 312 6.35 59.25 -43.07
#